data_AF-A0A3Q2DQV6-F1
#
_entry.id   AF-A0A3Q2DQV6-F1
#
_cell.length_a   1.000
_cell.length_b   1.000
_cell.length_c   1.000
_cell.angle_alpha   90.00
_cell.angle_beta   90.00
_cell.angle_gamma   90.00
#
_symmetry.space_group_name_H-M   'P 1'
#
loop_
_entity.id
_entity.type
_entity.pdbx_description
1 polymer ?
#
loop_
_entity_poly.entity_id
_entity_poly.type
_entity_poly.pdbx_seq_one_letter_code
_entity_poly.pdbx_strand_id
1 'polypeptide(L)'
;MTELLGRENCIKNLRKDLVDIQVAIEDVLSRTGPVHYTSWKSPDKLACSLDMVALLEEYDFVNGEDAYNQHSHVVLLELVVDRLLLLLQSVGAFTELQKGRYRR
;
A
#
# COMPACT_ATOMS: atom_id res chain seq x y z
N MET A 1 -12.78 2.69 -21.08
CA MET A 1 -12.11 2.39 -19.79
C MET A 1 -12.97 2.73 -18.57
N THR A 2 -13.99 3.57 -18.66
CA THR A 2 -14.88 3.97 -17.54
C THR A 2 -15.82 2.87 -17.04
N GLU A 3 -16.14 1.84 -17.85
CA GLU A 3 -17.11 0.81 -17.46
C GLU A 3 -16.67 -0.11 -16.31
N LEU A 4 -15.38 -0.11 -15.95
CA LEU A 4 -14.82 -0.94 -14.87
C LEU A 4 -14.61 -0.18 -13.56
N LEU A 5 -14.66 1.15 -13.59
CA LEU A 5 -14.40 1.99 -12.42
C LEU A 5 -15.53 1.82 -11.40
N GLY A 6 -15.17 1.64 -10.13
CA GLY A 6 -16.14 1.42 -9.05
C GLY A 6 -16.82 0.03 -9.01
N ARG A 7 -16.44 -0.92 -9.88
CA ARG A 7 -17.00 -2.29 -9.79
C ARG A 7 -16.58 -2.99 -8.50
N GLU A 8 -17.53 -3.64 -7.85
CA GLU A 8 -17.35 -4.39 -6.60
C GLU A 8 -16.16 -5.36 -6.66
N ASN A 9 -16.07 -6.19 -7.70
CA ASN A 9 -14.97 -7.15 -7.84
C ASN A 9 -13.60 -6.47 -7.94
N CYS A 10 -13.50 -5.32 -8.62
CA CYS A 10 -12.25 -4.59 -8.73
C CYS A 10 -11.82 -4.02 -7.37
N ILE A 11 -12.76 -3.41 -6.63
CA ILE A 11 -12.51 -2.89 -5.27
C ILE A 11 -12.09 -4.02 -4.34
N LYS A 12 -12.81 -5.14 -4.32
CA LYS A 12 -12.46 -6.31 -3.51
C LYS A 12 -11.08 -6.87 -3.82
N ASN A 13 -10.72 -6.97 -5.11
CA ASN A 13 -9.40 -7.42 -5.52
C ASN A 13 -8.31 -6.45 -5.08
N LEU A 14 -8.48 -5.14 -5.30
CA LEU A 14 -7.51 -4.13 -4.87
C LEU A 14 -7.28 -4.15 -3.35
N ARG A 15 -8.36 -4.31 -2.56
CA ARG A 15 -8.25 -4.46 -1.11
C ARG A 15 -7.44 -5.69 -0.72
N LYS A 16 -7.66 -6.82 -1.39
CA LYS A 16 -6.88 -8.04 -1.16
C LYS A 16 -5.41 -7.83 -1.53
N ASP A 17 -5.14 -7.25 -2.69
CA ASP A 17 -3.77 -6.97 -3.14
C ASP A 17 -3.05 -6.04 -2.16
N LEU A 18 -3.73 -5.04 -1.61
CA LEU A 18 -3.18 -4.16 -0.57
C LEU A 18 -2.82 -4.90 0.72
N VAL A 19 -3.65 -5.85 1.16
CA VAL A 19 -3.33 -6.72 2.30
C VAL A 19 -2.10 -7.56 2.00
N ASP A 20 -2.04 -8.20 0.83
CA ASP A 20 -0.92 -9.04 0.43
C ASP A 20 0.40 -8.24 0.33
N ILE A 21 0.35 -7.02 -0.23
CA ILE A 21 1.51 -6.12 -0.29
C ILE A 21 1.93 -5.66 1.11
N GLN A 22 0.97 -5.34 1.99
CA GLN A 22 1.25 -4.92 3.36
C GLN A 22 1.97 -6.03 4.15
N VAL A 23 1.54 -7.29 4.00
CA VAL A 23 2.23 -8.45 4.58
C VAL A 23 3.66 -8.57 4.06
N ALA A 24 3.88 -8.36 2.76
CA ALA A 24 5.24 -8.39 2.18
C ALA A 24 6.14 -7.26 2.72
N ILE A 25 5.58 -6.05 2.91
CA ILE A 25 6.30 -4.93 3.53
C ILE A 25 6.71 -5.31 4.95
N GLU A 26 5.80 -5.84 5.76
CA GLU A 26 6.07 -6.23 7.14
C GLU A 26 7.15 -7.32 7.24
N ASP A 27 7.13 -8.32 6.34
CA ASP A 27 8.19 -9.34 6.27
C ASP A 27 9.56 -8.72 6.01
N VAL A 28 9.67 -7.78 5.07
CA VAL A 28 10.93 -7.08 4.79
C VAL A 28 11.35 -6.21 5.98
N LEU A 29 10.44 -5.44 6.56
CA LEU A 29 10.71 -4.55 7.69
C LEU A 29 11.14 -5.29 8.95
N SER A 30 10.63 -6.51 9.17
CA SER A 30 11.10 -7.38 10.27
C SER A 30 12.60 -7.70 10.19
N ARG A 31 13.18 -7.62 8.98
CA ARG A 31 14.60 -7.95 8.72
C ARG A 31 15.47 -6.71 8.55
N THR A 32 14.91 -5.59 8.08
CA THR A 32 15.64 -4.32 7.95
C THR A 32 15.64 -3.50 9.23
N GLY A 33 14.64 -3.68 10.09
CA GLY A 33 14.29 -2.69 11.10
C GLY A 33 13.50 -1.52 10.49
N PRO A 34 13.18 -0.50 11.31
CA PRO A 34 12.34 0.61 10.91
C PRO A 34 12.97 1.44 9.78
N VAL A 35 12.14 1.80 8.79
CA VAL A 35 12.50 2.72 7.71
C VAL A 35 11.62 3.96 7.77
N HIS A 36 12.17 5.10 7.37
CA HIS A 36 11.51 6.40 7.46
C HIS A 36 11.34 7.01 6.07
N TYR A 37 10.49 6.40 5.27
CA TYR A 37 10.08 6.95 3.98
C TYR A 37 8.75 7.67 4.10
N THR A 38 8.66 8.83 3.47
CA THR A 38 7.41 9.59 3.35
C THR A 38 6.43 8.85 2.44
N SER A 39 5.14 8.85 2.79
CA SER A 39 4.10 8.31 1.92
C SER A 39 3.99 9.14 0.64
N TRP A 40 3.93 8.47 -0.50
CA TRP A 40 3.64 9.10 -1.78
C TRP A 40 2.21 9.66 -1.84
N LYS A 41 1.25 8.94 -1.25
CA LYS A 41 -0.16 9.34 -1.21
C LYS A 41 -0.43 10.43 -0.16
N SER A 42 0.22 10.37 1.00
CA SER A 42 0.10 11.36 2.09
C SER A 42 1.48 11.94 2.44
N PRO A 43 1.97 12.96 1.72
CA PRO A 43 3.34 13.48 1.88
C PRO A 43 3.68 14.03 3.27
N ASP A 44 2.67 14.30 4.08
CA ASP A 44 2.76 14.74 5.47
C ASP A 44 2.98 13.58 6.47
N LYS A 45 2.85 12.32 6.02
CA LYS A 45 2.92 11.12 6.87
C LYS A 45 4.08 10.22 6.46
N LEU A 46 4.54 9.42 7.42
CA LEU A 46 5.41 8.29 7.10
C LEU A 46 4.60 7.19 6.44
N ALA A 47 5.16 6.55 5.42
CA ALA A 47 4.52 5.45 4.72
C ALA A 47 4.23 4.28 5.67
N CYS A 48 5.16 3.94 6.57
CA CYS A 48 4.97 2.88 7.56
C CYS A 48 3.94 3.23 8.66
N SER A 49 3.52 4.49 8.80
CA SER A 49 2.56 4.91 9.82
C SER A 49 1.13 5.03 9.31
N LEU A 50 0.86 4.64 8.05
CA LEU A 50 -0.51 4.59 7.55
C LEU A 50 -1.26 3.42 8.20
N ASP A 51 -2.43 3.70 8.77
CA ASP A 51 -3.33 2.67 9.29
C ASP A 51 -4.06 2.01 8.12
N MET A 52 -3.49 0.92 7.62
CA MET A 52 -4.05 0.20 6.48
C MET A 52 -5.39 -0.47 6.81
N VAL A 53 -5.66 -0.81 8.08
CA VAL A 53 -6.94 -1.40 8.47
C VAL A 53 -8.03 -0.34 8.33
N ALA A 54 -7.83 0.83 8.94
CA ALA A 54 -8.78 1.94 8.86
C ALA A 54 -9.01 2.40 7.41
N LEU A 55 -7.94 2.50 6.59
CA LEU A 55 -8.06 2.91 5.19
C LEU A 55 -8.84 1.88 4.35
N LEU A 56 -8.61 0.58 4.57
CA LEU A 56 -9.35 -0.46 3.84
C LEU A 56 -10.81 -0.52 4.29
N GLU A 57 -11.11 -0.27 5.57
CA GLU A 57 -12.49 -0.11 6.05
C GLU A 57 -13.18 1.13 5.44
N GLU A 58 -12.46 2.25 5.34
CA GLU A 58 -12.97 3.51 4.79
C GLU A 58 -13.30 3.40 3.29
N TYR A 59 -12.57 2.59 2.52
CA TYR A 59 -12.75 2.48 1.06
C TYR A 59 -13.32 1.12 0.65
N ASP A 60 -14.43 0.70 1.26
CA ASP A 60 -15.20 -0.47 0.81
C ASP A 60 -16.13 -0.16 -0.37
N PHE A 61 -16.63 -1.22 -1.01
CA PHE A 61 -17.74 -1.12 -1.93
C PHE A 61 -19.05 -0.91 -1.16
N VAL A 62 -19.85 0.07 -1.59
CA VAL A 62 -21.17 0.36 -1.03
C VAL A 62 -22.24 0.25 -2.13
N ASN A 63 -23.23 -0.61 -1.93
CA ASN A 63 -24.27 -0.85 -2.93
C ASN A 63 -25.10 0.42 -3.19
N GLY A 64 -25.27 0.80 -4.46
CA GLY A 64 -26.05 1.97 -4.86
C GLY A 64 -25.28 3.31 -4.85
N GLU A 65 -24.02 3.32 -4.42
CA GLU A 65 -23.21 4.54 -4.27
C GLU A 65 -22.11 4.64 -5.33
N ASP A 66 -22.49 4.78 -6.61
CA ASP A 66 -21.56 4.70 -7.74
C ASP A 66 -20.40 5.72 -7.68
N ALA A 67 -20.69 6.98 -7.34
CA ALA A 67 -19.68 8.03 -7.27
C ALA A 67 -18.65 7.76 -6.17
N TYR A 68 -19.12 7.30 -5.01
CA TYR A 68 -18.25 6.90 -3.92
C TYR A 68 -17.43 5.66 -4.28
N ASN A 69 -18.03 4.63 -4.89
CA ASN A 69 -17.30 3.44 -5.33
C ASN A 69 -16.21 3.78 -6.35
N GLN A 70 -16.48 4.69 -7.29
CA GLN A 70 -15.46 5.18 -8.22
C GLN A 70 -14.32 5.88 -7.49
N HIS A 71 -14.64 6.71 -6.50
CA HIS A 71 -13.64 7.36 -5.65
C HIS A 71 -12.81 6.33 -4.87
N SER A 72 -13.45 5.40 -4.16
CA SER A 72 -12.79 4.31 -3.42
C SER A 72 -11.86 3.51 -4.31
N HIS A 73 -12.29 3.16 -5.53
CA HIS A 73 -11.44 2.45 -6.49
C HIS A 73 -10.16 3.25 -6.81
N VAL A 74 -10.27 4.54 -7.10
CA VAL A 74 -9.10 5.40 -7.38
C VAL A 74 -8.18 5.49 -6.17
N VAL A 75 -8.73 5.71 -4.98
CA VAL A 75 -7.92 5.80 -3.76
C VAL A 75 -7.20 4.49 -3.46
N LEU A 76 -7.85 3.34 -3.64
CA LEU A 76 -7.22 2.04 -3.49
C LEU A 76 -6.07 1.83 -4.49
N LEU A 77 -6.21 2.27 -5.75
CA LEU A 77 -5.11 2.24 -6.72
C LEU A 77 -3.94 3.13 -6.30
N GLU A 78 -4.22 4.33 -5.79
CA GLU A 78 -3.18 5.22 -5.27
C GLU A 78 -2.46 4.61 -4.05
N LEU A 79 -3.21 3.93 -3.18
CA LEU A 79 -2.63 3.18 -2.06
C LEU A 79 -1.75 2.03 -2.57
N VAL A 80 -2.13 1.33 -3.65
CA VAL A 80 -1.29 0.26 -4.22
C VAL A 80 0.05 0.82 -4.68
N VAL A 81 0.04 1.97 -5.38
CA VAL A 81 1.28 2.66 -5.80
C VAL A 81 2.14 3.03 -4.59
N ASP A 82 1.53 3.62 -3.57
CA ASP A 82 2.20 4.03 -2.34
C ASP A 82 2.83 2.85 -1.59
N ARG A 83 2.09 1.73 -1.45
CA ARG A 83 2.58 0.51 -0.80
C ARG A 83 3.70 -0.16 -1.61
N LEU A 84 3.57 -0.27 -2.93
CA LEU A 84 4.63 -0.81 -3.79
C LEU A 84 5.91 0.03 -3.73
N LEU A 85 5.78 1.36 -3.66
CA LEU A 85 6.94 2.24 -3.51
C LEU A 85 7.64 2.01 -2.17
N LEU A 86 6.89 1.91 -1.06
CA LEU A 86 7.45 1.59 0.25
C LEU A 86 8.14 0.22 0.24
N LEU A 87 7.53 -0.79 -0.39
CA LEU A 87 8.13 -2.12 -0.52
C LEU A 87 9.46 -2.05 -1.27
N LEU A 88 9.50 -1.34 -2.41
CA LEU A 88 10.70 -1.15 -3.21
C LEU A 88 11.81 -0.46 -2.41
N GLN A 89 11.47 0.63 -1.70
CA GLN A 89 12.41 1.37 -0.86
C GLN A 89 12.94 0.51 0.30
N SER A 90 12.06 -0.28 0.92
CA SER A 90 12.42 -1.19 2.02
C SER A 90 13.32 -2.33 1.55
N VAL A 91 13.06 -2.91 0.39
CA VAL A 91 13.94 -3.91 -0.24
C VAL A 91 15.29 -3.28 -0.59
N GLY A 92 15.31 -2.05 -1.09
CA GLY A 92 16.54 -1.28 -1.29
C GLY A 92 17.37 -1.18 -0.01
N ALA A 93 16.76 -0.72 1.09
CA ALA A 93 17.41 -0.65 2.40
C ALA A 93 17.91 -2.03 2.88
N PHE A 94 17.12 -3.09 2.69
CA PHE A 94 17.54 -4.46 3.00
C PHE A 94 18.80 -4.89 2.25
N THR A 95 18.85 -4.63 0.95
CA THR A 95 20.02 -5.02 0.16
C THR A 95 21.30 -4.30 0.59
N GLU A 96 21.21 -3.03 0.97
CA GLU A 96 22.35 -2.27 1.48
C GLU A 96 22.83 -2.78 2.85
N LEU A 97 21.89 -3.16 3.73
CA LEU A 97 22.22 -3.79 5.00
C LEU A 97 22.97 -5.12 4.81
N GLN A 98 22.55 -5.96 3.86
CA GLN A 98 23.25 -7.22 3.58
C GLN A 98 24.65 -6.99 3.01
N LYS A 99 24.84 -6.00 2.12
CA LYS A 99 26.18 -5.63 1.61
C LYS A 99 27.11 -5.18 2.75
N GLY A 100 26.59 -4.40 3.71
CA GLY A 100 27.35 -3.96 4.88
C GLY A 100 27.76 -5.12 5.80
N ARG A 101 26.91 -6.14 5.94
CA ARG A 101 27.22 -7.36 6.72
C ARG A 101 28.29 -8.23 6.07
N TYR A 102 28.26 -8.38 4.74
CA TYR A 102 29.24 -9.19 4.02
C TYR A 102 30.65 -8.56 4.00
N ARG A 103 30.75 -7.23 4.17
CA ARG A 103 32.03 -6.50 4.20
C ARG A 103 32.69 -6.45 5.59
N ARG A 104 32.06 -7.00 6.63
CA ARG A 104 32.62 -7.11 7.99
C ARG A 104 33.02 -8.55 8.26
#